data_AF-A0A7S0X8N5-F1
#
_entry.id   AF-A0A7S0X8N5-F1
#
_cell.length_a   1.000
_cell.length_b   1.000
_cell.length_c   1.000
_cell.angle_alpha   90.00
_cell.angle_beta   90.00
_cell.angle_gamma   90.00
#
_symmetry.space_group_name_H-M   'P 1'
#
loop_
_entity.id
_entity.type
_entity.pdbx_description
1 polymer ?
#
loop_
_entity_poly.entity_id
_entity_poly.type
_entity_poly.pdbx_seq_one_letter_code
_entity_poly.pdbx_strand_id
1 'polypeptide(L)'
;AKRKRREARRAAANILSPRTRRLRRNQKQLERVAYYSRGSFYGRAAGLLMYDIAHDTHKDSLDKHFPLWLAIVSLTDQYVHQRLSHESYTAGVMELATQVSNLPGADAPSSRVLEEGTVVRAFQDRRVEYSEEFRFTMLR
;
A
#
# COMPACT_ATOMS: atom_id res chain seq x y z
N ALA A 1 -51.32 -36.63 -1.87
CA ALA A 1 -50.15 -37.48 -2.23
C ALA A 1 -49.17 -36.83 -3.24
N LYS A 2 -49.62 -36.34 -4.42
CA LYS A 2 -48.73 -35.80 -5.49
C LYS A 2 -47.81 -34.63 -5.06
N ARG A 3 -48.28 -33.72 -4.20
CA ARG A 3 -47.51 -32.55 -3.73
C ARG A 3 -46.31 -32.94 -2.85
N LYS A 4 -46.50 -33.88 -1.92
CA LYS A 4 -45.44 -34.46 -1.08
C LYS A 4 -44.36 -35.17 -1.91
N ARG A 5 -44.76 -35.94 -2.94
CA ARG A 5 -43.82 -36.58 -3.88
C ARG A 5 -43.00 -35.56 -4.69
N ARG A 6 -43.60 -34.42 -5.08
CA ARG A 6 -42.91 -33.36 -5.82
C ARG A 6 -41.92 -32.58 -4.95
N GLU A 7 -42.24 -32.37 -3.67
CA GLU A 7 -41.34 -31.74 -2.70
C GLU A 7 -40.17 -32.66 -2.33
N ALA A 8 -40.40 -33.96 -2.13
CA ALA A 8 -39.33 -34.95 -1.91
C ALA A 8 -38.35 -35.04 -3.08
N ARG A 9 -38.86 -35.03 -4.32
CA ARG A 9 -38.02 -35.05 -5.54
C ARG A 9 -37.21 -33.75 -5.73
N ARG A 10 -37.74 -32.61 -5.27
CA ARG A 10 -37.02 -31.31 -5.27
C ARG A 10 -35.96 -31.23 -4.18
N ALA A 11 -36.23 -31.80 -3.01
CA ALA A 11 -35.26 -31.92 -1.91
C ALA A 11 -34.10 -32.84 -2.31
N ALA A 12 -34.38 -33.98 -2.95
CA ALA A 12 -33.37 -34.89 -3.50
C ALA A 12 -32.51 -34.25 -4.61
N ALA A 13 -33.08 -33.31 -5.38
CA ALA A 13 -32.37 -32.56 -6.42
C ALA A 13 -31.63 -31.31 -5.91
N ASN A 14 -31.61 -31.08 -4.59
CA ASN A 14 -30.99 -29.90 -3.95
C ASN A 14 -31.48 -28.55 -4.51
N ILE A 15 -32.71 -28.51 -5.05
CA ILE A 15 -33.29 -27.30 -5.64
C ILE A 15 -33.91 -26.48 -4.51
N LEU A 16 -33.22 -25.40 -4.12
CA LEU A 16 -33.70 -24.46 -3.11
C LEU A 16 -35.10 -23.93 -3.46
N SER A 17 -36.02 -24.02 -2.48
CA SER A 17 -37.35 -23.45 -2.60
C SER A 17 -37.28 -21.95 -2.95
N PRO A 18 -38.19 -21.42 -3.79
CA PRO A 18 -38.23 -19.99 -4.11
C PRO A 18 -38.22 -19.07 -2.89
N ARG A 19 -38.86 -19.49 -1.78
CA ARG A 19 -38.82 -18.78 -0.49
C ARG A 19 -37.41 -18.77 0.11
N THR A 20 -36.72 -19.91 0.13
CA THR A 20 -35.35 -20.03 0.65
C THR A 20 -34.35 -19.22 -0.19
N ARG A 21 -34.53 -19.18 -1.52
CA ARG A 21 -33.74 -18.30 -2.41
C ARG A 21 -33.96 -16.82 -2.12
N ARG A 22 -35.21 -16.40 -1.87
CA ARG A 22 -35.54 -15.01 -1.49
C ARG A 22 -34.93 -14.64 -0.13
N LEU A 23 -35.06 -15.50 0.87
CA LEU A 23 -34.45 -15.30 2.19
C LEU A 23 -32.92 -15.14 2.10
N ARG A 24 -32.24 -16.02 1.35
CA ARG A 24 -30.78 -15.93 1.16
C ARG A 24 -30.37 -14.64 0.44
N ARG A 25 -31.17 -14.15 -0.51
CA ARG A 25 -30.91 -12.87 -1.19
C ARG A 25 -31.05 -11.69 -0.22
N ASN A 26 -32.12 -11.68 0.58
CA ASN A 26 -32.33 -10.64 1.60
C ASN A 26 -31.21 -10.65 2.64
N GLN A 27 -30.79 -11.83 3.10
CA GLN A 27 -29.67 -11.98 4.02
C GLN A 27 -28.37 -11.39 3.46
N LYS A 28 -27.99 -11.76 2.22
CA LYS A 28 -26.81 -11.20 1.54
C LYS A 28 -26.91 -9.69 1.28
N GLN A 29 -28.13 -9.17 1.14
CA GLN A 29 -28.35 -7.74 0.99
C GLN A 29 -28.13 -7.02 2.31
N LEU A 30 -28.69 -7.54 3.41
CA LEU A 30 -28.48 -7.03 4.75
C LEU A 30 -27.00 -7.05 5.14
N GLU A 31 -26.28 -8.13 4.84
CA GLU A 31 -24.83 -8.23 5.07
C GLU A 31 -24.04 -7.18 4.31
N ARG A 32 -24.37 -6.93 3.02
CA ARG A 32 -23.72 -5.89 2.23
C ARG A 32 -24.02 -4.50 2.76
N VAL A 33 -25.28 -4.23 3.12
CA VAL A 33 -25.67 -2.96 3.71
C VAL A 33 -24.92 -2.74 5.02
N ALA A 34 -24.88 -3.75 5.89
CA ALA A 34 -24.16 -3.69 7.17
C ALA A 34 -22.64 -3.54 7.02
N TYR A 35 -22.06 -4.04 5.94
CA TYR A 35 -20.63 -3.86 5.64
C TYR A 35 -20.33 -2.41 5.22
N TYR A 36 -21.08 -1.87 4.26
CA TYR A 36 -20.85 -0.52 3.74
C TYR A 36 -21.40 0.59 4.64
N SER A 37 -22.32 0.28 5.58
CA SER A 37 -22.80 1.25 6.56
C SER A 37 -21.74 1.65 7.59
N ARG A 38 -20.61 0.94 7.66
CA ARG A 38 -19.50 1.22 8.60
C ARG A 38 -18.70 2.46 8.21
N GLY A 39 -18.91 3.02 7.03
CA GLY A 39 -18.24 4.21 6.53
C GLY A 39 -17.26 3.91 5.40
N SER A 40 -16.53 4.94 4.99
CA SER A 40 -15.51 4.88 3.94
C SER A 40 -14.13 5.01 4.58
N PHE A 41 -13.21 4.15 4.15
CA PHE A 41 -11.85 4.08 4.67
C PHE A 41 -10.86 4.12 3.51
N TYR A 42 -9.65 4.57 3.80
CA TYR A 42 -8.53 4.47 2.89
C TYR A 42 -7.69 3.25 3.25
N GLY A 43 -7.13 2.59 2.23
CA GLY A 43 -6.24 1.45 2.39
C GLY A 43 -4.76 1.84 2.27
N ARG A 44 -3.93 0.86 1.89
CA ARG A 44 -2.51 1.05 1.58
C ARG A 44 -2.32 2.16 0.54
N ALA A 45 -1.23 2.91 0.69
CA ALA A 45 -0.89 3.96 -0.27
C ALA A 45 -0.71 3.42 -1.69
N ALA A 46 -1.31 4.10 -2.66
CA ALA A 46 -1.25 3.66 -4.06
C ALA A 46 0.19 3.68 -4.59
N GLY A 47 1.03 4.63 -4.16
CA GLY A 47 2.43 4.67 -4.57
C GLY A 47 3.28 3.56 -3.96
N LEU A 48 2.95 3.05 -2.77
CA LEU A 48 3.59 1.83 -2.24
C LEU A 48 3.29 0.64 -3.15
N LEU A 49 2.02 0.43 -3.53
CA LEU A 49 1.65 -0.65 -4.46
C LEU A 49 2.33 -0.52 -5.82
N MET A 50 2.44 0.71 -6.35
CA MET A 50 3.13 0.95 -7.61
C MET A 50 4.63 0.71 -7.50
N TYR A 51 5.22 1.03 -6.34
CA TYR A 51 6.60 0.69 -6.06
C TYR A 51 6.80 -0.81 -5.95
N ASP A 52 5.89 -1.57 -5.33
CA ASP A 52 5.98 -3.04 -5.29
C ASP A 52 5.94 -3.64 -6.71
N ILE A 53 5.13 -3.08 -7.61
CA ILE A 53 5.08 -3.49 -9.02
C ILE A 53 6.37 -3.10 -9.77
N ALA A 54 6.90 -1.89 -9.56
CA ALA A 54 8.18 -1.48 -10.12
C ALA A 54 9.32 -2.37 -9.60
N HIS A 55 9.22 -2.68 -8.31
CA HIS A 55 9.76 -3.76 -7.51
C HIS A 55 10.07 -5.03 -8.31
N ASP A 56 8.97 -5.76 -8.47
CA ASP A 56 8.86 -7.05 -9.15
C ASP A 56 9.30 -7.00 -10.62
N THR A 57 9.08 -5.87 -11.29
CA THR A 57 9.46 -5.68 -12.69
C THR A 57 10.91 -5.23 -12.90
N HIS A 58 11.70 -5.11 -11.82
CA HIS A 58 13.10 -4.66 -11.84
C HIS A 58 13.26 -3.25 -12.46
N LYS A 59 12.26 -2.39 -12.27
CA LYS A 59 12.22 -0.98 -12.71
C LYS A 59 12.35 0.01 -11.55
N ASP A 60 12.78 -0.48 -10.40
CA ASP A 60 13.00 0.27 -9.17
C ASP A 60 14.20 1.23 -9.24
N SER A 61 15.19 0.90 -10.06
CA SER A 61 16.36 1.74 -10.36
C SER A 61 16.11 2.80 -11.44
N LEU A 62 14.93 2.84 -12.03
CA LEU A 62 14.59 3.78 -13.11
C LEU A 62 14.69 5.25 -12.64
N ASP A 63 15.28 6.09 -13.49
CA ASP A 63 15.49 7.53 -13.26
C ASP A 63 16.08 7.90 -11.88
N LYS A 64 17.05 7.10 -11.40
CA LYS A 64 17.73 7.28 -10.11
C LYS A 64 16.77 7.08 -8.92
N HIS A 65 16.13 5.92 -8.87
CA HIS A 65 15.19 5.54 -7.80
C HIS A 65 13.97 6.47 -7.69
N PHE A 66 13.54 7.07 -8.80
CA PHE A 66 12.38 7.94 -8.83
C PHE A 66 11.08 7.26 -8.36
N PRO A 67 10.81 5.97 -8.67
CA PRO A 67 9.64 5.27 -8.13
C PRO A 67 9.62 5.19 -6.60
N LEU A 68 10.78 4.99 -5.96
CA LEU A 68 10.91 4.96 -4.50
C LEU A 68 10.53 6.31 -3.89
N TRP A 69 11.01 7.39 -4.50
CA TRP A 69 10.65 8.75 -4.07
C TRP A 69 9.15 9.01 -4.19
N LEU A 70 8.52 8.62 -5.30
CA LEU A 70 7.07 8.75 -5.46
C LEU A 70 6.29 7.93 -4.43
N ALA A 71 6.79 6.77 -4.03
CA ALA A 71 6.18 5.97 -2.97
C ALA A 71 6.21 6.71 -1.63
N ILE A 72 7.37 7.28 -1.26
CA ILE A 72 7.55 8.11 -0.05
C ILE A 72 6.57 9.29 -0.06
N VAL A 73 6.49 10.03 -1.18
CA VAL A 73 5.57 11.17 -1.33
C VAL A 73 4.12 10.73 -1.19
N SER A 74 3.74 9.60 -1.81
CA SER A 74 2.35 9.10 -1.73
C SER A 74 1.95 8.67 -0.32
N LEU A 75 2.89 8.07 0.43
CA LEU A 75 2.65 7.61 1.80
C LEU A 75 2.50 8.80 2.74
N THR A 76 3.39 9.79 2.60
CA THR A 76 3.36 11.01 3.39
C THR A 76 2.13 11.87 3.07
N ASP A 77 1.71 11.94 1.80
CA ASP A 77 0.45 12.58 1.39
C ASP A 77 -0.75 12.00 2.14
N GLN A 78 -0.88 10.68 2.19
CA GLN A 78 -1.98 10.03 2.90
C GLN A 78 -1.94 10.28 4.41
N TYR A 79 -0.75 10.31 4.99
CA TYR A 79 -0.56 10.58 6.41
C TYR A 79 -0.92 12.03 6.77
N VAL A 80 -0.50 13.01 5.98
CA VAL A 80 -0.82 14.43 6.17
C VAL A 80 -2.33 14.67 6.08
N HIS A 81 -3.00 14.00 5.12
CA HIS A 81 -4.45 14.09 4.95
C HIS A 81 -5.28 13.26 5.96
N GLN A 82 -4.64 12.69 6.99
CA GLN A 82 -5.29 11.84 8.01
C GLN A 82 -6.07 10.65 7.41
N ARG A 83 -5.67 10.20 6.22
CA ARG A 83 -6.26 9.04 5.54
C ARG A 83 -5.69 7.73 6.07
N LEU A 84 -4.52 7.80 6.71
CA LEU A 84 -3.78 6.67 7.24
C LEU A 84 -3.58 6.83 8.75
N SER A 85 -3.68 5.73 9.51
CA SER A 85 -3.33 5.74 10.93
C SER A 85 -1.82 5.94 11.11
N HIS A 86 -1.41 6.43 12.29
CA HIS A 86 0.02 6.56 12.61
C HIS A 86 0.74 5.22 12.55
N GLU A 87 0.12 4.15 13.04
CA GLU A 87 0.67 2.79 12.99
C GLU A 87 0.94 2.31 11.55
N SER A 88 -0.04 2.49 10.66
CA SER A 88 0.12 2.10 9.26
C SER A 88 1.15 2.97 8.52
N TYR A 89 1.26 4.26 8.89
CA TYR A 89 2.32 5.12 8.41
C TYR A 89 3.70 4.62 8.86
N THR A 90 3.88 4.32 10.15
CA THR A 90 5.15 3.81 10.68
C THR A 90 5.56 2.49 10.03
N ALA A 91 4.61 1.58 9.79
CA ALA A 91 4.88 0.33 9.09
C ALA A 91 5.38 0.58 7.65
N GLY A 92 4.72 1.48 6.91
CA GLY A 92 5.15 1.85 5.55
C GLY A 92 6.50 2.57 5.52
N VAL A 93 6.81 3.39 6.54
CA VAL A 93 8.13 4.03 6.68
C VAL A 93 9.22 3.00 6.91
N MET A 94 9.00 1.99 7.76
CA MET A 94 9.99 0.91 8.00
C MET A 94 10.24 0.07 6.75
N GLU A 95 9.19 -0.22 5.98
CA GLU A 95 9.30 -0.91 4.70
C GLU A 95 10.17 -0.11 3.72
N LEU A 96 9.87 1.18 3.54
CA LEU A 96 10.64 2.06 2.65
C LEU A 96 12.07 2.30 3.14
N ALA A 97 12.30 2.43 4.45
CA ALA A 97 13.63 2.58 5.04
C ALA A 97 14.51 1.36 4.73
N THR A 98 13.94 0.16 4.79
CA THR A 98 14.63 -1.08 4.40
C THR A 98 15.04 -1.03 2.92
N GLN A 99 14.15 -0.54 2.05
CA GLN A 99 14.45 -0.39 0.62
C GLN A 99 15.55 0.65 0.35
N VAL A 100 15.53 1.78 1.07
CA VAL A 100 16.58 2.81 0.99
C VAL A 100 17.94 2.25 1.40
N SER A 101 18.00 1.48 2.50
CA SER A 101 19.25 0.85 2.97
C SER A 101 19.80 -0.18 1.98
N ASN A 102 18.94 -0.83 1.18
CA ASN A 102 19.36 -1.78 0.16
C ASN A 102 19.87 -1.12 -1.13
N LEU A 103 19.77 0.21 -1.27
CA LEU A 103 20.21 0.92 -2.47
C LEU A 103 21.74 0.87 -2.66
N PRO A 104 22.22 0.66 -3.90
CA PRO A 104 23.65 0.67 -4.18
C PRO A 104 24.23 2.07 -3.93
N GLY A 105 25.19 2.16 -3.01
CA GLY A 105 25.81 3.44 -2.64
C GLY A 105 25.08 4.19 -1.52
N ALA A 106 24.18 3.54 -0.79
CA ALA A 106 23.61 4.08 0.45
C ALA A 106 24.71 4.56 1.42
N ASP A 107 25.81 3.80 1.56
CA ASP A 107 26.95 4.13 2.44
C ASP A 107 28.11 4.84 1.74
N ALA A 108 27.95 5.27 0.48
CA ALA A 108 29.05 5.89 -0.25
C ALA A 108 29.45 7.24 0.39
N PRO A 109 30.74 7.46 0.71
CA PRO A 109 31.18 8.70 1.32
C PRO A 109 30.90 9.90 0.40
N SER A 110 30.31 10.94 0.97
CA SER A 110 29.93 12.17 0.26
C SER A 110 31.14 13.05 -0.11
N SER A 111 32.31 12.77 0.46
CA SER A 111 33.58 13.44 0.21
C SER A 111 34.54 12.52 -0.53
N ARG A 112 35.12 12.99 -1.64
CA ARG A 112 36.22 12.32 -2.32
C ARG A 112 37.49 13.18 -2.21
N VAL A 113 38.60 12.56 -1.86
CA VAL A 113 39.92 13.21 -1.86
C VAL A 113 40.50 13.04 -3.27
N LEU A 114 40.74 14.15 -3.95
CA LEU A 114 41.44 14.16 -5.24
C LEU A 114 42.95 13.92 -5.03
N GLU A 115 43.67 13.58 -6.10
CA GLU A 115 45.11 13.26 -6.05
C GLU A 115 45.97 14.39 -5.46
N GLU A 116 45.49 15.63 -5.48
CA GLU A 116 46.16 16.81 -4.91
C GLU A 116 45.82 17.08 -3.43
N GLY A 117 45.15 16.14 -2.74
CA GLY A 117 44.72 16.32 -1.34
C GLY A 117 43.49 17.21 -1.16
N THR A 118 42.94 17.75 -2.26
CA THR A 118 41.71 18.55 -2.25
C THR A 118 40.50 17.65 -1.95
N VAL A 119 39.82 17.94 -0.84
CA VAL A 119 38.57 17.25 -0.47
C VAL A 119 37.40 17.92 -1.19
N VAL A 120 36.81 17.22 -2.16
CA VAL A 120 35.64 17.70 -2.90
C VAL A 120 34.40 16.93 -2.46
N ARG A 121 33.32 17.64 -2.18
CA ARG A 121 32.00 17.02 -1.94
C ARG A 121 31.45 16.55 -3.28
N ALA A 122 31.27 15.25 -3.44
CA ALA A 122 30.69 14.68 -4.64
C ALA A 122 29.26 15.21 -4.82
N PHE A 123 28.88 15.51 -6.07
CA PHE A 123 27.53 15.95 -6.40
C PHE A 123 26.54 14.78 -6.13
N GLN A 124 25.75 14.92 -5.07
CA GLN A 124 24.76 13.91 -4.66
C GLN A 124 23.47 14.13 -5.44
N ASP A 125 23.45 13.74 -6.71
CA ASP A 125 22.23 13.84 -7.51
C ASP A 125 21.21 12.79 -7.07
N ARG A 126 20.07 13.24 -6.54
CA ARG A 126 18.89 12.41 -6.17
C ARG A 126 19.18 11.26 -5.20
N ARG A 127 20.13 11.41 -4.28
CA ARG A 127 20.32 10.44 -3.17
C ARG A 127 19.17 10.57 -2.17
N VAL A 128 18.54 9.44 -1.85
CA VAL A 128 17.50 9.35 -0.81
C VAL A 128 18.14 8.79 0.46
N GLU A 129 17.92 9.44 1.59
CA GLU A 129 18.46 9.05 2.90
C GLU A 129 17.35 9.11 3.95
N TYR A 130 17.34 8.14 4.87
CA TYR A 130 16.42 8.14 6.01
C TYR A 130 16.99 9.01 7.14
N SER A 131 16.21 9.99 7.60
CA SER A 131 16.57 10.82 8.75
C SER A 131 15.34 11.15 9.58
N GLU A 132 15.53 11.31 10.89
CA GLU A 132 14.48 11.81 11.79
C GLU A 132 14.46 13.33 11.75
N GLU A 133 13.31 13.90 11.38
CA GLU A 133 13.12 15.36 11.31
C GLU A 133 12.01 15.83 12.25
N PHE A 134 12.13 17.08 12.72
CA PHE A 134 11.08 17.72 13.50
C PHE A 134 9.84 17.96 12.66
N ARG A 135 8.66 17.81 13.28
CA ARG A 135 7.36 18.02 12.63
C ARG A 135 7.01 19.51 12.52
N PHE A 136 7.87 20.28 11.86
CA PHE A 136 7.62 21.67 11.48
C PHE A 136 7.40 21.75 9.97
N THR A 137 6.29 22.35 9.56
CA THR A 137 5.97 22.55 8.14
C THR A 137 6.89 23.62 7.54
N MET A 138 7.52 23.32 6.40
CA MET A 138 8.42 24.24 5.67
C MET A 138 9.60 24.75 6.51
N LEU A 139 10.32 23.84 7.19
CA LEU A 139 11.47 24.17 8.05
C LEU A 139 12.75 24.56 7.27
N ARG A 140 12.79 24.35 5.95
CA ARG A 140 13.98 24.51 5.11
C ARG A 140 13.79 25.53 4.00
#